data_AF-A0A535HE22-F1
#
_entry.id   AF-A0A535HE22-F1
#
_cell.length_a   1.000
_cell.length_b   1.000
_cell.length_c   1.000
_cell.angle_alpha   90.00
_cell.angle_beta   90.00
_cell.angle_gamma   90.00
#
_symmetry.space_group_name_H-M   'P 1'
#
loop_
_entity.id
_entity.type
_entity.pdbx_description
1 polymer ?
#
loop_
_entity_poly.entity_id
_entity_poly.type
_entity_poly.pdbx_seq_one_letter_code
_entity_poly.pdbx_strand_id
1 'polypeptide(L)'
;MPTFALQVVERRSAGRRAVFDLAVNDLHAFVAGTVAVHNCIGNSGPLAEPVAEAVQENDLVVAAVLSGNRNFEGRIHPQVRASFLASPPLVVAYALAGTVDIDLTKDPIGTDVNGEVVYLRDLWPAQKEVSEVVAQSVTPEVFAKNYASVFEGDEHWRSLSNSTGELFDWDPNSTYIQEPPFFQGMSTEPQGVKNIRGARVLAMLDDSITTDHISPAGSFSPTSPAGRYLIEKGVEKRDFNTYGARRGNHEVMVRGTFGNIRLRNHLTPDKEGYYTVHLPDGEQTTIYEASMRYQQEGVPLLVIAGKEYGSGSSRDWAAKGPLLLGVRAVIAESFERIHRSNLVGMGILPLQFKQGENKESLGLTGKEVYDIDGIEESLKPRQEVTVKVTREDGSTFSFQTLARLDSPIDVTYYENGGILPTVLRRLIKA
;
A
#
# COMPACT_ATOMS: atom_id res chain seq x y z
N MET A 1 31.00 -22.62 -23.02
CA MET A 1 30.57 -21.22 -22.86
C MET A 1 31.38 -20.62 -21.73
N PRO A 2 31.80 -19.33 -21.80
CA PRO A 2 32.39 -18.69 -20.65
C PRO A 2 31.33 -18.75 -19.55
N THR A 3 31.57 -19.56 -18.53
CA THR A 3 30.75 -19.57 -17.32
C THR A 3 30.76 -18.16 -16.79
N PHE A 4 29.59 -17.52 -16.73
CA PHE A 4 29.40 -16.27 -16.01
C PHE A 4 30.03 -16.42 -14.63
N ALA A 5 31.16 -15.75 -14.41
CA ALA A 5 31.86 -15.81 -13.15
C ALA A 5 31.18 -14.82 -12.23
N LEU A 6 30.41 -15.32 -11.27
CA LEU A 6 29.87 -14.49 -10.21
C LEU A 6 31.04 -14.09 -9.30
N GLN A 7 31.47 -12.85 -9.40
CA GLN A 7 32.52 -12.31 -8.54
C GLN A 7 31.90 -11.32 -7.56
N VAL A 8 32.23 -11.46 -6.27
CA VAL A 8 32.03 -10.37 -5.33
C VAL A 8 33.04 -9.28 -5.67
N VAL A 9 32.60 -8.22 -6.32
CA VAL A 9 33.41 -7.07 -6.74
C VAL A 9 33.81 -6.25 -5.53
N GLU A 10 32.81 -5.96 -4.69
CA GLU A 10 33.01 -5.15 -3.51
C GLU A 10 32.08 -5.64 -2.40
N ARG A 11 32.63 -5.75 -1.20
CA ARG A 11 31.83 -5.85 0.02
C ARG A 11 31.82 -4.48 0.66
N ARG A 12 30.76 -3.71 0.44
CA ARG A 12 30.61 -2.38 1.04
C ARG A 12 29.64 -2.41 2.21
N SER A 13 29.84 -1.50 3.15
CA SER A 13 28.91 -1.31 4.25
C SER A 13 27.82 -0.33 3.81
N ALA A 14 26.56 -0.76 3.76
CA ALA A 14 25.42 0.15 3.69
C ALA A 14 24.85 0.30 5.11
N GLY A 15 25.28 1.35 5.80
CA GLY A 15 25.05 1.48 7.24
C GLY A 15 25.76 0.37 8.01
N ARG A 16 25.00 -0.47 8.74
CA ARG A 16 25.52 -1.62 9.51
C ARG A 16 25.45 -2.96 8.78
N ARG A 17 25.01 -2.98 7.50
CA ARG A 17 24.83 -4.23 6.72
C ARG A 17 25.90 -4.35 5.65
N ALA A 18 26.40 -5.57 5.44
CA ALA A 18 27.22 -5.89 4.28
C ALA A 18 26.35 -5.95 3.03
N VAL A 19 26.66 -5.12 2.04
CA VAL A 19 26.12 -5.21 0.68
C VAL A 19 27.20 -5.82 -0.19
N PHE A 20 26.84 -6.89 -0.89
CA PHE A 20 27.71 -7.53 -1.85
C PHE A 20 27.38 -6.97 -3.22
N ASP A 21 28.32 -6.23 -3.78
CA ASP A 21 28.36 -5.92 -5.20
C ASP A 21 28.86 -7.16 -5.92
N LEU A 22 28.00 -7.76 -6.72
CA LEU A 22 28.33 -8.92 -7.54
C LEU A 22 28.48 -8.43 -8.98
N ALA A 23 29.64 -8.64 -9.58
CA ALA A 23 29.76 -8.60 -11.02
C ALA A 23 29.40 -9.96 -11.56
N VAL A 24 28.55 -9.95 -12.57
CA VAL A 24 28.55 -10.99 -13.58
C VAL A 24 29.20 -10.38 -14.81
N ASN A 25 30.51 -10.60 -15.01
CA ASN A 25 31.27 -10.06 -16.14
C ASN A 25 30.96 -8.58 -16.43
N ASP A 26 31.19 -7.69 -15.45
CA ASP A 26 30.95 -6.23 -15.48
C ASP A 26 29.48 -5.75 -15.39
N LEU A 27 28.50 -6.65 -15.30
CA LEU A 27 27.14 -6.27 -14.89
C LEU A 27 27.04 -6.20 -13.35
N HIS A 28 26.84 -4.99 -12.82
CA HIS A 28 26.61 -4.77 -11.39
C HIS A 28 25.26 -5.32 -10.96
N ALA A 29 25.29 -6.39 -10.16
CA ALA A 29 24.14 -6.97 -9.48
C ALA A 29 24.34 -6.85 -7.97
N PHE A 30 23.34 -6.33 -7.26
CA PHE A 30 23.38 -6.26 -5.81
C PHE A 30 22.63 -7.44 -5.20
N VAL A 31 23.32 -8.27 -4.40
CA VAL A 31 22.63 -9.19 -3.49
C VAL A 31 22.50 -8.51 -2.14
N ALA A 32 21.35 -7.88 -1.94
CA ALA A 32 20.87 -7.54 -0.60
C ALA A 32 20.33 -8.82 0.04
N GLY A 33 21.22 -9.65 0.58
CA GLY A 33 20.91 -10.97 1.13
C GLY A 33 19.98 -10.89 2.35
N THR A 34 18.68 -11.07 2.16
CA THR A 34 17.72 -11.30 3.25
C THR A 34 16.52 -12.13 2.74
N VAL A 35 15.76 -12.71 3.66
CA VAL A 35 14.43 -13.33 3.43
C VAL A 35 13.33 -12.27 3.29
N ALA A 36 13.68 -11.01 3.01
CA ALA A 36 12.74 -9.88 3.00
C ALA A 36 12.36 -9.45 1.58
N VAL A 37 11.16 -8.87 1.46
CA VAL A 37 10.74 -8.16 0.25
C VAL A 37 11.42 -6.79 0.15
N HIS A 38 12.25 -6.60 -0.89
CA HIS A 38 12.93 -5.33 -1.21
C HIS A 38 12.19 -4.56 -2.31
N ASN A 39 12.71 -4.55 -3.54
CA ASN A 39 12.17 -3.76 -4.65
C ASN A 39 10.71 -4.13 -4.99
N CYS A 40 10.29 -5.38 -4.78
CA CYS A 40 8.93 -5.85 -5.03
C CYS A 40 7.85 -5.11 -4.21
N ILE A 41 8.22 -4.56 -3.05
CA ILE A 41 7.34 -3.76 -2.18
C ILE A 41 7.66 -2.26 -2.24
N GLY A 42 8.57 -1.83 -3.11
CA GLY A 42 9.02 -0.44 -3.23
C GLY A 42 10.14 -0.04 -2.27
N ASN A 43 10.75 -1.00 -1.56
CA ASN A 43 11.95 -0.76 -0.76
C ASN A 43 13.20 -0.79 -1.66
N SER A 44 13.23 0.06 -2.69
CA SER A 44 14.27 0.11 -3.71
C SER A 44 15.50 0.94 -3.32
N GLY A 45 15.38 1.79 -2.30
CA GLY A 45 16.44 2.74 -1.94
C GLY A 45 16.56 3.88 -2.96
N PRO A 46 17.52 4.80 -2.76
CA PRO A 46 17.76 5.90 -3.70
C PRO A 46 18.47 5.40 -4.97
N LEU A 47 18.17 6.04 -6.11
CA LEU A 47 19.04 5.99 -7.29
C LEU A 47 20.37 6.69 -6.99
N ALA A 48 21.41 6.37 -7.77
CA ALA A 48 22.66 7.13 -7.73
C ALA A 48 22.38 8.61 -8.04
N GLU A 49 22.98 9.53 -7.28
CA GLU A 49 22.68 10.96 -7.33
C GLU A 49 22.79 11.55 -8.75
N PRO A 50 23.85 11.27 -9.55
CA PRO A 50 23.91 11.77 -10.94
C PRO A 50 22.77 11.25 -11.83
N VAL A 51 22.28 10.04 -11.58
CA VAL A 51 21.14 9.47 -12.32
C VAL A 51 19.84 10.15 -11.88
N ALA A 52 19.66 10.34 -10.58
CA ALA A 52 18.47 10.97 -10.02
C ALA A 52 18.31 12.42 -10.52
N GLU A 53 19.40 13.19 -10.53
CA GLU A 53 19.44 14.56 -11.07
C GLU A 53 19.12 14.58 -12.56
N ALA A 54 19.78 13.74 -13.36
CA ALA A 54 19.55 13.68 -14.80
C ALA A 54 18.09 13.35 -15.15
N VAL A 55 17.45 12.43 -14.42
CA VAL A 55 16.04 12.08 -14.61
C VAL A 55 15.13 13.27 -14.32
N GLN A 56 15.40 14.01 -13.25
CA GLN A 56 14.57 15.12 -12.80
C GLN A 56 14.74 16.36 -13.69
N GLU A 57 15.98 16.75 -14.00
CA GLU A 57 16.27 17.95 -14.79
C GLU A 57 15.77 17.86 -16.23
N ASN A 58 15.80 16.66 -16.81
CA ASN A 58 15.45 16.43 -18.20
C ASN A 58 14.05 15.82 -18.39
N ASP A 59 13.26 15.69 -17.32
CA ASP A 59 11.93 15.05 -17.32
C ASP A 59 11.92 13.71 -18.11
N LEU A 60 12.88 12.82 -17.81
CA LEU A 60 13.07 11.57 -18.55
C LEU A 60 12.06 10.50 -18.14
N VAL A 61 11.52 9.75 -19.10
CA VAL A 61 10.69 8.57 -18.81
C VAL A 61 11.63 7.38 -18.60
N VAL A 62 12.06 7.16 -17.36
CA VAL A 62 12.88 6.00 -17.02
C VAL A 62 12.06 4.77 -16.67
N ALA A 63 12.59 3.60 -17.02
CA ALA A 63 11.96 2.31 -16.83
C ALA A 63 12.65 1.50 -15.73
N ALA A 64 11.87 0.77 -14.94
CA ALA A 64 12.34 -0.33 -14.11
C ALA A 64 11.88 -1.67 -14.71
N VAL A 65 12.78 -2.63 -14.82
CA VAL A 65 12.45 -4.01 -15.17
C VAL A 65 12.66 -4.88 -13.95
N LEU A 66 11.66 -5.68 -13.59
CA LEU A 66 11.71 -6.49 -12.37
C LEU A 66 11.03 -7.85 -12.55
N SER A 67 11.57 -8.87 -11.86
CA SER A 67 10.97 -10.20 -11.75
C SER A 67 10.02 -10.31 -10.56
N GLY A 68 9.25 -9.24 -10.33
CA GLY A 68 8.19 -9.19 -9.34
C GLY A 68 6.84 -9.61 -9.94
N ASN A 69 5.76 -9.23 -9.25
CA ASN A 69 4.39 -9.54 -9.69
C ASN A 69 3.49 -8.31 -9.79
N ARG A 70 4.01 -7.10 -9.53
CA ARG A 70 3.26 -5.84 -9.55
C ARG A 70 4.14 -4.69 -10.01
N ASN A 71 3.58 -3.81 -10.83
CA ASN A 71 4.27 -2.71 -11.50
C ASN A 71 3.42 -1.43 -11.55
N PHE A 72 2.56 -1.21 -10.54
CA PHE A 72 1.79 0.03 -10.43
C PHE A 72 2.70 1.26 -10.39
N GLU A 73 2.25 2.37 -10.97
CA GLU A 73 3.00 3.62 -11.01
C GLU A 73 3.39 4.10 -9.60
N GLY A 74 4.63 4.55 -9.42
CA GLY A 74 5.15 5.02 -8.14
C GLY A 74 5.39 3.94 -7.08
N ARG A 75 5.04 2.67 -7.34
CA ARG A 75 5.27 1.56 -6.40
C ARG A 75 6.74 1.18 -6.29
N ILE A 76 7.44 1.07 -7.42
CA ILE A 76 8.79 0.50 -7.46
C ILE A 76 9.82 1.53 -6.99
N HIS A 77 9.78 2.74 -7.55
CA HIS A 77 10.64 3.86 -7.16
C HIS A 77 9.93 5.17 -7.54
N PRO A 78 10.00 6.24 -6.72
CA PRO A 78 9.28 7.49 -6.97
C PRO A 78 9.67 8.20 -8.27
N GLN A 79 10.92 8.06 -8.72
CA GLN A 79 11.42 8.66 -9.97
C GLN A 79 11.21 7.77 -11.21
N VAL A 80 10.60 6.58 -11.07
CA VAL A 80 10.36 5.65 -12.18
C VAL A 80 8.90 5.76 -12.64
N ARG A 81 8.71 6.11 -13.93
CA ARG A 81 7.38 6.25 -14.54
C ARG A 81 6.92 4.99 -15.28
N ALA A 82 7.84 4.19 -15.81
CA ALA A 82 7.53 2.93 -16.48
C ALA A 82 8.05 1.74 -15.66
N SER A 83 7.25 0.70 -15.47
CA SER A 83 7.67 -0.51 -14.76
C SER A 83 7.19 -1.76 -15.49
N PHE A 84 8.11 -2.68 -15.79
CA PHE A 84 7.85 -3.88 -16.58
C PHE A 84 8.13 -5.14 -15.76
N LEU A 85 7.14 -6.04 -15.76
CA LEU A 85 7.32 -7.38 -15.19
C LEU A 85 7.92 -8.30 -16.23
N ALA A 86 9.04 -8.94 -15.89
CA ALA A 86 9.76 -9.83 -16.78
C ALA A 86 10.29 -11.06 -16.02
N SER A 87 10.68 -12.11 -16.74
CA SER A 87 11.37 -13.25 -16.12
C SER A 87 12.74 -12.81 -15.60
N PRO A 88 13.31 -13.47 -14.57
CA PRO A 88 14.65 -13.15 -14.07
C PRO A 88 15.74 -13.00 -15.16
N PRO A 89 15.87 -13.89 -16.17
CA PRO A 89 16.87 -13.70 -17.23
C PRO A 89 16.60 -12.48 -18.13
N LEU A 90 15.33 -12.07 -18.32
CA LEU A 90 15.04 -10.83 -19.05
C LEU A 90 15.41 -9.58 -18.26
N VAL A 91 15.31 -9.60 -16.92
CA VAL A 91 15.80 -8.49 -16.08
C VAL A 91 17.30 -8.29 -16.33
N VAL A 92 18.07 -9.38 -16.40
CA VAL A 92 19.51 -9.34 -16.71
C VAL A 92 19.74 -8.82 -18.14
N ALA A 93 18.98 -9.30 -19.12
CA ALA A 93 19.10 -8.86 -20.51
C ALA A 93 18.86 -7.36 -20.68
N TYR A 94 17.80 -6.82 -20.07
CA TYR A 94 17.50 -5.38 -20.12
C TYR A 94 18.52 -4.54 -19.32
N ALA A 95 19.07 -5.09 -18.23
CA ALA A 95 20.14 -4.43 -17.49
C ALA A 95 21.43 -4.33 -18.32
N LEU A 96 21.77 -5.37 -19.09
CA LEU A 96 22.90 -5.36 -20.03
C LEU A 96 22.65 -4.38 -21.19
N ALA A 97 21.44 -4.40 -21.77
CA ALA A 97 21.09 -3.51 -22.88
C ALA A 97 20.99 -2.03 -22.45
N GLY A 98 20.73 -1.76 -21.16
CA GLY A 98 20.61 -0.41 -20.61
C GLY A 98 19.35 0.36 -21.03
N THR A 99 18.47 -0.24 -21.84
CA THR A 99 17.23 0.36 -22.32
C THR A 99 16.14 -0.69 -22.51
N VAL A 100 14.88 -0.29 -22.34
CA VAL A 100 13.70 -1.10 -22.73
C VAL A 100 13.25 -0.82 -24.16
N ASP A 101 13.78 0.24 -24.78
CA ASP A 101 13.54 0.60 -26.18
C ASP A 101 14.56 -0.12 -27.07
N ILE A 102 14.41 -1.44 -27.16
CA ILE A 102 15.29 -2.34 -27.93
C ILE A 102 14.48 -3.54 -28.43
N ASP A 103 14.66 -3.93 -29.69
CA ASP A 103 14.14 -5.20 -30.20
C ASP A 103 15.15 -6.31 -29.85
N LEU A 104 15.02 -6.90 -28.66
CA LEU A 104 15.90 -8.00 -28.19
C LEU A 104 15.97 -9.21 -29.15
N THR A 105 15.07 -9.32 -30.14
CA THR A 105 15.11 -10.40 -31.13
C THR A 105 16.02 -10.10 -32.31
N LYS A 106 16.32 -8.83 -32.58
CA LYS A 106 17.09 -8.38 -33.75
C LYS A 106 18.31 -7.54 -33.40
N ASP A 107 18.20 -6.71 -32.37
CA ASP A 107 19.22 -5.75 -31.99
C ASP A 107 20.29 -6.41 -31.11
N PRO A 108 21.55 -5.98 -31.23
CA PRO A 108 22.61 -6.45 -30.35
C PRO A 108 22.42 -5.89 -28.93
N ILE A 109 22.73 -6.71 -27.92
CA ILE A 109 22.75 -6.28 -26.51
C ILE A 109 23.98 -5.42 -26.23
N GLY A 110 25.09 -5.71 -26.91
CA GLY A 110 26.34 -4.98 -26.72
C GLY A 110 27.47 -5.61 -27.52
N THR A 111 28.69 -5.31 -27.09
CA THR A 111 29.92 -5.80 -27.71
C THR A 111 30.75 -6.50 -26.64
N ASP A 112 31.36 -7.63 -26.98
CA ASP A 112 32.26 -8.33 -26.06
C ASP A 112 33.64 -7.64 -25.94
N VAL A 113 34.49 -8.19 -25.08
CA VAL A 113 35.85 -7.68 -24.86
C VAL A 113 36.77 -7.76 -26.09
N ASN A 114 36.40 -8.53 -27.11
CA ASN A 114 37.14 -8.68 -28.36
C ASN A 114 36.61 -7.76 -29.47
N GLY A 115 35.53 -7.01 -29.22
CA GLY A 115 34.89 -6.17 -30.22
C GLY A 115 33.79 -6.88 -31.04
N GLU A 116 33.45 -8.12 -30.69
CA GLU A 116 32.42 -8.90 -31.38
C GLU A 116 31.02 -8.53 -30.91
N VAL A 117 30.08 -8.47 -31.84
CA VAL A 117 28.69 -8.10 -31.57
C VAL A 117 27.96 -9.26 -30.87
N VAL A 118 27.32 -8.98 -29.74
CA VAL A 118 26.62 -9.97 -28.92
C VAL A 118 25.10 -9.73 -28.97
N TYR A 119 24.34 -10.77 -29.27
CA TYR A 119 22.88 -10.78 -29.29
C TYR A 119 22.32 -11.58 -28.11
N LEU A 120 21.02 -11.42 -27.80
CA LEU A 120 20.36 -12.19 -26.75
C LEU A 120 20.51 -13.70 -26.92
N ARG A 121 20.38 -14.17 -28.17
CA ARG A 121 20.52 -15.60 -28.53
C ARG A 121 21.89 -16.19 -28.20
N ASP A 122 22.93 -15.35 -28.07
CA ASP A 122 24.28 -15.80 -27.75
C ASP A 122 24.48 -15.97 -26.23
N LEU A 123 23.63 -15.32 -25.42
CA LEU A 123 23.69 -15.34 -23.94
C LEU A 123 22.60 -16.22 -23.31
N TRP A 124 21.51 -16.49 -24.02
CA TRP A 124 20.34 -17.15 -23.44
C TRP A 124 20.58 -18.65 -23.19
N PRO A 125 20.47 -19.13 -21.94
CA PRO A 125 20.77 -20.52 -21.63
C PRO A 125 19.72 -21.47 -22.21
N ALA A 126 20.15 -22.64 -22.67
CA ALA A 126 19.22 -23.66 -23.12
C ALA A 126 18.49 -24.28 -21.93
N GLN A 127 17.23 -24.67 -22.12
CA GLN A 127 16.41 -25.27 -21.05
C GLN A 127 17.08 -26.50 -20.41
N LYS A 128 17.78 -27.31 -21.22
CA LYS A 128 18.51 -28.48 -20.75
C LYS A 128 19.64 -28.11 -19.79
N GLU A 129 20.39 -27.06 -20.08
CA GLU A 129 21.51 -26.60 -19.26
C GLU A 129 21.02 -26.10 -17.90
N VAL A 130 19.91 -25.35 -17.89
CA VAL A 130 19.25 -24.90 -16.65
C VAL A 130 18.80 -26.10 -15.82
N SER A 131 18.15 -27.08 -16.44
CA SER A 131 17.67 -28.28 -15.74
C SER A 131 18.81 -29.11 -15.15
N GLU A 132 19.93 -29.26 -15.86
CA GLU A 132 21.11 -29.98 -15.38
C GLU A 132 21.74 -29.28 -14.17
N VAL A 133 21.90 -27.96 -14.20
CA VAL A 133 22.43 -27.19 -13.07
C VAL A 133 21.51 -27.27 -11.85
N VAL A 134 20.19 -27.15 -12.03
CA VAL A 134 19.20 -27.27 -10.94
C VAL A 134 19.28 -28.65 -10.29
N ALA A 135 19.33 -29.71 -11.08
CA ALA A 135 19.42 -31.09 -10.58
C ALA A 135 20.69 -31.33 -9.74
N GLN A 136 21.79 -30.64 -10.06
CA GLN A 136 23.06 -30.76 -9.34
C GLN A 136 23.13 -29.86 -8.09
N SER A 137 22.38 -28.77 -8.06
CA SER A 137 22.55 -27.70 -7.05
C SER A 137 21.45 -27.66 -5.99
N VAL A 138 20.25 -28.14 -6.29
CA VAL A 138 19.08 -28.07 -5.39
C VAL A 138 18.85 -29.44 -4.76
N THR A 139 19.46 -29.69 -3.60
CA THR A 139 19.40 -30.99 -2.91
C THR A 139 18.66 -30.92 -1.58
N PRO A 140 18.06 -32.02 -1.10
CA PRO A 140 17.37 -32.07 0.20
C PRO A 140 18.24 -31.63 1.38
N GLU A 141 19.55 -31.89 1.32
CA GLU A 141 20.51 -31.53 2.36
C GLU A 141 20.64 -30.02 2.53
N VAL A 142 20.55 -29.25 1.44
CA VAL A 142 20.56 -27.78 1.49
C VAL A 142 19.35 -27.27 2.28
N PHE A 143 18.17 -27.87 2.07
CA PHE A 143 16.98 -27.53 2.84
C PHE A 143 17.16 -27.96 4.31
N ALA A 144 17.52 -29.21 4.57
CA ALA A 144 17.70 -29.71 5.94
C ALA A 144 18.67 -28.83 6.76
N LYS A 145 19.81 -28.46 6.15
CA LYS A 145 20.81 -27.57 6.78
C LYS A 145 20.25 -26.18 7.09
N ASN A 146 19.56 -25.55 6.15
CA ASN A 146 19.05 -24.19 6.34
C ASN A 146 17.88 -24.15 7.33
N TYR A 147 16.99 -25.15 7.31
CA TYR A 147 15.86 -25.22 8.24
C TYR A 147 16.26 -25.61 9.66
N ALA A 148 17.38 -26.34 9.85
CA ALA A 148 17.88 -26.70 11.17
C ALA A 148 18.27 -25.48 12.02
N SER A 149 18.64 -24.36 11.41
CA SER A 149 19.16 -23.16 12.09
C SER A 149 18.28 -21.91 11.93
N VAL A 150 17.10 -22.03 11.30
CA VAL A 150 16.26 -20.88 10.94
C VAL A 150 15.83 -20.01 12.14
N PHE A 151 15.73 -20.62 13.33
CA PHE A 151 15.35 -19.93 14.57
C PHE A 151 16.53 -19.47 15.42
N GLU A 152 17.76 -19.90 15.11
CA GLU A 152 18.93 -19.51 15.90
C GLU A 152 19.22 -18.02 15.77
N GLY A 153 19.01 -17.46 14.58
CA GLY A 153 19.32 -16.06 14.28
C GLY A 153 20.82 -15.76 14.35
N ASP A 154 21.19 -14.52 14.06
CA ASP A 154 22.57 -14.04 14.22
C ASP A 154 22.85 -13.59 15.66
N GLU A 155 24.06 -13.08 15.92
CA GLU A 155 24.41 -12.52 17.23
C GLU A 155 23.51 -11.34 17.61
N HIS A 156 23.12 -10.50 16.65
CA HIS A 156 22.24 -9.37 16.90
C HIS A 156 20.87 -9.82 17.37
N TRP A 157 20.24 -10.77 16.68
CA TRP A 157 18.95 -11.35 17.08
C TRP A 157 19.01 -11.91 18.51
N ARG A 158 20.05 -12.69 18.83
CA ARG A 158 20.22 -13.30 20.15
C ARG A 158 20.53 -12.30 21.26
N SER A 159 21.10 -11.14 20.91
CA SER A 159 21.43 -10.07 21.87
C SER A 159 20.24 -9.17 22.22
N LEU A 160 19.11 -9.28 21.52
CA LEU A 160 17.92 -8.48 21.81
C LEU A 160 17.35 -8.84 23.18
N SER A 161 17.26 -7.88 24.08
CA SER A 161 16.51 -8.02 25.33
C SER A 161 15.01 -7.99 25.05
N ASN A 162 14.27 -8.94 25.60
CA ASN A 162 12.81 -8.99 25.53
C ASN A 162 12.17 -8.77 26.91
N SER A 163 11.01 -8.13 26.95
CA SER A 163 10.14 -8.14 28.12
C SER A 163 9.50 -9.52 28.27
N THR A 164 9.42 -10.05 29.49
CA THR A 164 8.84 -11.39 29.76
C THR A 164 7.38 -11.34 30.24
N GLY A 165 6.74 -10.17 30.26
CA GLY A 165 5.35 -10.01 30.67
C GLY A 165 4.34 -10.45 29.61
N GLU A 166 3.13 -10.81 30.04
CA GLU A 166 2.00 -11.14 29.15
C GLU A 166 1.39 -9.90 28.50
N LEU A 167 1.52 -8.73 29.13
CA LEU A 167 1.08 -7.44 28.62
C LEU A 167 2.25 -6.69 28.00
N PHE A 168 2.01 -6.07 26.84
CA PHE A 168 3.00 -5.23 26.18
C PHE A 168 3.17 -3.90 26.93
N ASP A 169 4.41 -3.56 27.27
CA ASP A 169 4.73 -2.30 27.93
C ASP A 169 4.87 -1.18 26.89
N TRP A 170 3.85 -0.34 26.77
CA TRP A 170 3.81 0.72 25.77
C TRP A 170 4.72 1.89 26.15
N ASP A 171 5.81 2.07 25.41
CA ASP A 171 6.63 3.29 25.53
C ASP A 171 5.95 4.47 24.80
N PRO A 172 5.50 5.52 25.52
CA PRO A 172 4.84 6.67 24.90
C PRO A 172 5.76 7.46 23.96
N ASN A 173 7.08 7.31 24.07
CA ASN A 173 8.05 7.97 23.19
C ASN A 173 8.38 7.15 21.92
N SER A 174 7.93 5.90 21.85
CA SER A 174 8.24 5.03 20.71
C SER A 174 7.62 5.57 19.43
N THR A 175 8.44 5.87 18.43
CA THR A 175 7.93 6.29 17.11
C THR A 175 7.61 5.10 16.19
N TYR A 176 7.79 3.85 16.66
CA TYR A 176 7.55 2.63 15.88
C TYR A 176 6.35 1.81 16.34
N ILE A 177 6.12 1.71 17.65
CA ILE A 177 5.06 0.91 18.26
C ILE A 177 4.27 1.83 19.20
N GLN A 178 2.98 2.04 18.91
CA GLN A 178 2.08 2.90 19.68
C GLN A 178 0.77 2.18 19.94
N GLU A 179 0.20 2.36 21.13
CA GLU A 179 -1.08 1.75 21.50
C GLU A 179 -2.20 2.28 20.58
N PRO A 180 -2.85 1.45 19.77
CA PRO A 180 -3.86 1.92 18.84
C PRO A 180 -5.20 2.19 19.54
N PRO A 181 -5.98 3.19 19.11
CA PRO A 181 -7.22 3.59 19.78
C PRO A 181 -8.43 2.69 19.48
N PHE A 182 -8.25 1.51 18.86
CA PHE A 182 -9.35 0.68 18.34
C PHE A 182 -10.35 0.21 19.40
N PHE A 183 -9.95 0.15 20.67
CA PHE A 183 -10.79 -0.30 21.78
C PHE A 183 -11.16 0.84 22.74
N GLN A 184 -10.70 2.07 22.50
CA GLN A 184 -11.00 3.20 23.38
C GLN A 184 -12.51 3.50 23.37
N GLY A 185 -13.10 3.58 24.57
CA GLY A 185 -14.54 3.82 24.73
C GLY A 185 -15.45 2.65 24.35
N MET A 186 -14.88 1.46 24.08
CA MET A 186 -15.66 0.28 23.72
C MET A 186 -16.47 -0.26 24.92
N SER A 187 -17.78 -0.44 24.74
CA SER A 187 -18.66 -1.12 25.70
C SER A 187 -18.61 -2.65 25.57
N THR A 188 -18.87 -3.33 26.70
CA THR A 188 -18.96 -4.80 26.78
C THR A 188 -20.07 -5.38 25.90
N GLU A 189 -21.19 -4.67 25.78
CA GLU A 189 -22.26 -4.99 24.84
C GLU A 189 -22.20 -4.10 23.58
N PRO A 190 -22.57 -4.61 22.40
CA PRO A 190 -22.66 -3.80 21.18
C PRO A 190 -23.68 -2.67 21.33
N GLN A 191 -23.34 -1.46 20.90
CA GLN A 191 -24.25 -0.30 20.94
C GLN A 191 -25.28 -0.29 19.80
N GLY A 192 -25.27 -1.32 18.95
CA GLY A 192 -26.05 -1.37 17.72
C GLY A 192 -25.44 -0.51 16.61
N VAL A 193 -26.01 -0.64 15.41
CA VAL A 193 -25.65 0.17 14.24
C VAL A 193 -26.62 1.33 14.13
N LYS A 194 -26.13 2.49 13.69
CA LYS A 194 -26.94 3.70 13.49
C LYS A 194 -26.94 4.10 12.02
N ASN A 195 -28.00 4.76 11.59
CA ASN A 195 -28.01 5.41 10.29
C ASN A 195 -26.92 6.50 10.27
N ILE A 196 -26.29 6.69 9.11
CA ILE A 196 -25.24 7.71 8.95
C ILE A 196 -25.94 8.99 8.52
N ARG A 197 -25.74 10.09 9.25
CA ARG A 197 -26.41 11.37 9.00
C ARG A 197 -25.42 12.49 8.75
N GLY A 198 -25.74 13.37 7.81
CA GLY A 198 -24.96 14.59 7.57
C GLY A 198 -23.54 14.35 7.08
N ALA A 199 -23.27 13.22 6.42
CA ALA A 199 -21.91 12.83 6.07
C ALA A 199 -21.34 13.65 4.90
N ARG A 200 -20.02 13.81 4.92
CA ARG A 200 -19.24 14.52 3.89
C ARG A 200 -18.27 13.60 3.18
N VAL A 201 -18.01 13.85 1.90
CA VAL A 201 -17.03 13.07 1.13
C VAL A 201 -15.63 13.57 1.45
N LEU A 202 -14.78 12.69 1.96
CA LEU A 202 -13.37 12.96 2.23
C LEU A 202 -12.52 12.81 0.96
N ALA A 203 -12.86 11.83 0.11
CA ALA A 203 -12.19 11.55 -1.14
C ALA A 203 -13.18 11.01 -2.18
N MET A 204 -13.10 11.55 -3.39
CA MET A 204 -13.88 11.11 -4.55
C MET A 204 -12.91 10.66 -5.64
N LEU A 205 -12.93 9.37 -5.94
CA LEU A 205 -11.85 8.67 -6.63
C LEU A 205 -12.37 7.93 -7.87
N ASP A 206 -11.45 7.59 -8.76
CA ASP A 206 -11.72 6.87 -10.01
C ASP A 206 -11.70 5.35 -9.83
N ASP A 207 -11.64 4.65 -10.96
CA ASP A 207 -11.48 3.20 -11.07
C ASP A 207 -10.08 2.74 -10.58
N SER A 208 -10.00 1.47 -10.20
CA SER A 208 -8.77 0.73 -9.90
C SER A 208 -7.87 1.38 -8.84
N ILE A 209 -8.47 2.03 -7.84
CA ILE A 209 -7.76 2.56 -6.67
C ILE A 209 -7.18 1.41 -5.86
N THR A 210 -5.89 1.15 -6.05
CA THR A 210 -5.15 0.14 -5.29
C THR A 210 -5.04 0.44 -3.79
N THR A 211 -4.80 -0.57 -2.98
CA THR A 211 -4.45 -0.38 -1.55
C THR A 211 -3.11 0.33 -1.33
N ASP A 212 -2.26 0.45 -2.34
CA ASP A 212 -1.06 1.30 -2.29
C ASP A 212 -1.41 2.80 -2.45
N HIS A 213 -2.55 3.14 -3.07
CA HIS A 213 -3.09 4.50 -3.04
C HIS A 213 -3.68 4.84 -1.66
N ILE A 214 -4.41 3.89 -1.07
CA ILE A 214 -5.10 4.07 0.22
C ILE A 214 -4.11 4.02 1.39
N SER A 215 -3.13 3.11 1.38
CA SER A 215 -2.15 2.92 2.44
C SER A 215 -0.77 2.59 1.83
N PRO A 216 -0.04 3.62 1.36
CA PRO A 216 1.30 3.46 0.79
C PRO A 216 2.24 2.81 1.80
N ALA A 217 3.24 2.06 1.32
CA ALA A 217 4.25 1.43 2.19
C ALA A 217 5.67 1.96 1.99
N GLY A 218 5.91 2.76 0.95
CA GLY A 218 7.23 3.29 0.62
C GLY A 218 7.65 4.47 1.49
N SER A 219 8.68 5.19 1.02
CA SER A 219 9.15 6.44 1.61
C SER A 219 8.12 7.56 1.50
N PHE A 220 8.26 8.60 2.31
CA PHE A 220 7.38 9.78 2.31
C PHE A 220 8.16 11.08 2.57
N SER A 221 7.59 12.19 2.10
CA SER A 221 8.20 13.52 2.18
C SER A 221 8.21 14.07 3.61
N PRO A 222 9.25 14.83 4.02
CA PRO A 222 9.25 15.67 5.23
C PRO A 222 8.05 16.62 5.34
N THR A 223 7.50 17.04 4.19
CA THR A 223 6.35 17.97 4.14
C THR A 223 5.00 17.28 4.29
N SER A 224 4.93 15.95 4.16
CA SER A 224 3.68 15.22 4.35
C SER A 224 3.23 15.30 5.81
N PRO A 225 1.94 15.07 6.12
CA PRO A 225 1.47 15.04 7.51
C PRO A 225 2.29 14.09 8.39
N ALA A 226 2.62 12.90 7.89
CA ALA A 226 3.43 11.92 8.61
C ALA A 226 4.88 12.36 8.80
N GLY A 227 5.47 13.03 7.81
CA GLY A 227 6.81 13.59 7.89
C GLY A 227 6.92 14.70 8.93
N ARG A 228 5.95 15.64 8.93
CA ARG A 228 5.84 16.70 9.93
C ARG A 228 5.72 16.15 11.35
N TYR A 229 4.85 15.16 11.56
CA TYR A 229 4.71 14.48 12.85
C TYR A 229 6.01 13.85 13.35
N LEU A 230 6.77 13.17 12.48
CA LEU A 230 8.04 12.56 12.87
C LEU A 230 9.10 13.61 13.23
N ILE A 231 9.15 14.73 12.50
CA ILE A 231 10.05 15.86 12.80
C ILE A 231 9.68 16.49 14.14
N GLU A 232 8.39 16.70 14.42
CA GLU A 232 7.91 17.19 15.72
C GLU A 232 8.28 16.25 16.87
N LYS A 233 8.40 14.94 16.61
CA LYS A 233 8.90 13.92 17.55
C LYS A 233 10.43 13.82 17.59
N GLY A 234 11.16 14.70 16.90
CA GLY A 234 12.62 14.74 16.89
C GLY A 234 13.28 13.68 16.00
N VAL A 235 12.55 13.05 15.09
CA VAL A 235 13.10 12.06 14.14
C VAL A 235 13.63 12.77 12.90
N GLU A 236 14.89 12.52 12.56
CA GLU A 236 15.53 13.06 11.36
C GLU A 236 15.04 12.36 10.09
N LYS A 237 15.08 13.05 8.94
CA LYS A 237 14.64 12.52 7.63
C LYS A 237 15.26 11.15 7.30
N ARG A 238 16.55 10.96 7.60
CA ARG A 238 17.27 9.70 7.35
C ARG A 238 16.70 8.51 8.14
N ASP A 239 16.04 8.79 9.26
CA ASP A 239 15.47 7.80 10.17
C ASP A 239 13.95 7.66 10.01
N PHE A 240 13.33 8.34 9.04
CA PHE A 240 11.90 8.19 8.74
C PHE A 240 11.53 6.73 8.47
N ASN A 241 12.44 6.00 7.81
CA ASN A 241 12.18 4.67 7.28
C ASN A 241 11.01 4.73 6.28
N THR A 242 10.26 3.65 6.10
CA THR A 242 9.10 3.61 5.20
C THR A 242 7.79 3.54 5.97
N TYR A 243 6.65 3.87 5.35
CA TYR A 243 5.34 3.65 5.96
C TYR A 243 5.16 2.17 6.37
N GLY A 244 5.69 1.22 5.58
CA GLY A 244 5.67 -0.20 5.90
C GLY A 244 6.34 -0.54 7.23
N ALA A 245 7.48 0.10 7.53
CA ALA A 245 8.19 -0.07 8.80
C ALA A 245 7.49 0.62 9.98
N ARG A 246 6.61 1.58 9.72
CA ARG A 246 5.87 2.35 10.72
C ARG A 246 4.47 1.80 11.04
N ARG A 247 4.13 0.60 10.55
CA ARG A 247 2.80 -0.02 10.74
C ARG A 247 2.39 -0.29 12.19
N GLY A 248 3.34 -0.35 13.11
CA GLY A 248 3.05 -0.44 14.55
C GLY A 248 2.67 0.91 15.18
N ASN A 249 2.81 2.01 14.45
CA ASN A 249 2.49 3.35 14.92
C ASN A 249 1.29 3.92 14.16
N HIS A 250 0.13 3.91 14.81
CA HIS A 250 -1.10 4.39 14.19
C HIS A 250 -1.07 5.89 13.84
N GLU A 251 -0.31 6.71 14.56
CA GLU A 251 -0.18 8.16 14.30
C GLU A 251 0.48 8.42 12.94
N VAL A 252 1.49 7.63 12.58
CA VAL A 252 2.13 7.73 11.26
C VAL A 252 1.21 7.18 10.18
N MET A 253 0.57 6.04 10.45
CA MET A 253 -0.23 5.35 9.44
C MET A 253 -1.53 6.09 9.10
N VAL A 254 -2.21 6.71 10.08
CA VAL A 254 -3.40 7.53 9.81
C VAL A 254 -3.03 8.77 8.97
N ARG A 255 -1.90 9.41 9.27
CA ARG A 255 -1.35 10.53 8.49
C ARG A 255 -0.88 10.14 7.09
N GLY A 256 -0.51 8.88 6.90
CA GLY A 256 -0.16 8.30 5.61
C GLY A 256 -1.34 7.72 4.83
N THR A 257 -2.55 7.73 5.40
CA THR A 257 -3.74 7.17 4.72
C THR A 257 -4.19 8.11 3.61
N PHE A 258 -4.44 7.54 2.42
CA PHE A 258 -4.57 8.26 1.16
C PHE A 258 -3.33 9.13 0.85
N GLY A 259 -2.17 8.75 1.41
CA GLY A 259 -0.90 9.47 1.37
C GLY A 259 -0.09 9.31 0.08
N ASN A 260 -0.61 8.58 -0.90
CA ASN A 260 0.14 8.28 -2.13
C ASN A 260 0.24 9.53 -3.02
N ILE A 261 1.44 9.83 -3.50
CA ILE A 261 1.74 11.01 -4.33
C ILE A 261 1.05 11.00 -5.70
N ARG A 262 0.54 9.83 -6.15
CA ARG A 262 -0.18 9.64 -7.41
C ARG A 262 -1.70 9.56 -7.23
N LEU A 263 -2.21 9.75 -6.02
CA LEU A 263 -3.65 9.75 -5.80
C LEU A 263 -4.27 10.95 -6.52
N ARG A 264 -5.35 10.72 -7.28
CA ARG A 264 -6.13 11.77 -7.92
C ARG A 264 -7.50 11.83 -7.27
N ASN A 265 -7.81 12.99 -6.69
CA ASN A 265 -9.05 13.24 -5.99
C ASN A 265 -9.87 14.29 -6.76
N HIS A 266 -11.11 13.96 -7.11
CA HIS A 266 -12.00 14.84 -7.88
C HIS A 266 -12.35 16.13 -7.14
N LEU A 267 -12.17 16.16 -5.81
CA LEU A 267 -12.33 17.38 -5.01
C LEU A 267 -11.20 18.39 -5.24
N THR A 268 -10.03 17.95 -5.72
CA THR A 268 -8.87 18.80 -6.04
C THR A 268 -8.28 18.40 -7.40
N PRO A 269 -9.01 18.63 -8.51
CA PRO A 269 -8.63 18.12 -9.84
C PRO A 269 -7.32 18.72 -10.39
N ASP A 270 -6.90 19.84 -9.82
CA ASP A 270 -5.65 20.56 -10.12
C ASP A 270 -4.43 20.01 -9.37
N LYS A 271 -4.62 19.05 -8.45
CA LYS A 271 -3.56 18.50 -7.60
C LYS A 271 -3.50 16.98 -7.67
N GLU A 272 -2.27 16.48 -7.68
CA GLU A 272 -1.97 15.07 -7.47
C GLU A 272 -1.42 14.87 -6.04
N GLY A 273 -1.81 13.77 -5.41
CA GLY A 273 -1.33 13.38 -4.09
C GLY A 273 -2.42 13.35 -3.01
N TYR A 274 -2.01 13.63 -1.78
CA TYR A 274 -2.80 13.43 -0.56
C TYR A 274 -3.70 14.63 -0.20
N TYR A 275 -4.24 15.29 -1.22
CA TYR A 275 -5.02 16.52 -1.07
C TYR A 275 -6.53 16.28 -1.15
N THR A 276 -7.29 17.16 -0.49
CA THR A 276 -8.75 17.22 -0.55
C THR A 276 -9.23 18.63 -0.22
N VAL A 277 -10.55 18.82 -0.13
CA VAL A 277 -11.20 20.05 0.30
C VAL A 277 -11.95 19.81 1.60
N HIS A 278 -11.75 20.69 2.57
CA HIS A 278 -12.67 20.82 3.67
C HIS A 278 -13.92 21.58 3.18
N LEU A 279 -15.02 20.86 2.97
CA LEU A 279 -16.18 21.37 2.22
C LEU A 279 -16.91 22.54 2.90
N PRO A 280 -17.05 22.59 4.25
CA PRO A 280 -17.75 23.70 4.90
C PRO A 280 -17.19 25.10 4.60
N ASP A 281 -15.88 25.26 4.47
CA ASP A 281 -15.22 26.54 4.17
C ASP A 281 -14.55 26.58 2.80
N GLY A 282 -14.50 25.45 2.10
CA GLY A 282 -13.90 25.32 0.76
C GLY A 282 -12.38 25.32 0.75
N GLU A 283 -11.73 25.18 1.91
CA GLU A 283 -10.27 25.22 1.99
C GLU A 283 -9.64 23.93 1.44
N GLN A 284 -8.73 24.06 0.46
CA GLN A 284 -7.90 22.95 0.01
C GLN A 284 -6.83 22.63 1.06
N THR A 285 -6.78 21.39 1.50
CA THR A 285 -5.87 20.93 2.56
C THR A 285 -5.46 19.46 2.32
N THR A 286 -4.70 18.86 3.24
CA THR A 286 -4.41 17.42 3.16
C THR A 286 -5.59 16.58 3.66
N ILE A 287 -5.72 15.35 3.18
CA ILE A 287 -6.77 14.42 3.61
C ILE A 287 -6.76 14.22 5.14
N TYR A 288 -5.57 14.12 5.73
CA TYR A 288 -5.43 14.01 7.18
C TYR A 288 -5.95 15.27 7.91
N GLU A 289 -5.54 16.47 7.47
CA GLU A 289 -5.96 17.73 8.11
C GLU A 289 -7.48 17.96 7.98
N ALA A 290 -8.06 17.72 6.80
CA ALA A 290 -9.52 17.79 6.61
C ALA A 290 -10.26 16.82 7.54
N SER A 291 -9.76 15.58 7.66
CA SER A 291 -10.34 14.57 8.56
C SER A 291 -10.33 15.04 10.02
N MET A 292 -9.22 15.61 10.50
CA MET A 292 -9.13 16.10 11.87
C MET A 292 -10.16 17.21 12.16
N ARG A 293 -10.40 18.10 11.19
CA ARG A 293 -11.42 19.16 11.30
C ARG A 293 -12.83 18.57 11.38
N TYR A 294 -13.18 17.66 10.47
CA TYR A 294 -14.49 17.01 10.51
C TYR A 294 -14.74 16.20 11.78
N GLN A 295 -13.69 15.60 12.36
CA GLN A 295 -13.81 14.93 13.67
C GLN A 295 -14.15 15.92 14.80
N GLN A 296 -13.57 17.13 14.79
CA GLN A 296 -13.91 18.19 15.75
C GLN A 296 -15.35 18.70 15.55
N GLU A 297 -15.82 18.72 14.31
CA GLU A 297 -17.19 19.11 13.95
C GLU A 297 -18.23 18.00 14.20
N GLY A 298 -17.80 16.77 14.52
CA GLY A 298 -18.69 15.63 14.71
C GLY A 298 -19.32 15.12 13.41
N VAL A 299 -18.70 15.40 12.27
CA VAL A 299 -19.22 15.06 10.93
C VAL A 299 -18.66 13.70 10.48
N PRO A 300 -19.52 12.71 10.16
CA PRO A 300 -19.06 11.44 9.62
C PRO A 300 -18.56 11.59 8.18
N LEU A 301 -17.57 10.78 7.80
CA LEU A 301 -16.95 10.87 6.48
C LEU A 301 -17.24 9.66 5.59
N LEU A 302 -17.23 9.91 4.28
CA LEU A 302 -17.42 8.93 3.22
C LEU A 302 -16.26 8.96 2.23
N VAL A 303 -16.07 7.86 1.52
CA VAL A 303 -15.28 7.80 0.28
C VAL A 303 -16.20 7.37 -0.85
N ILE A 304 -16.10 8.04 -2.00
CA ILE A 304 -16.77 7.61 -3.23
C ILE A 304 -15.69 7.16 -4.21
N ALA A 305 -15.86 6.02 -4.86
CA ALA A 305 -14.89 5.47 -5.80
C ALA A 305 -15.56 4.83 -7.02
N GLY A 306 -14.77 4.57 -8.06
CA GLY A 306 -15.18 3.83 -9.24
C GLY A 306 -15.14 2.30 -9.02
N LYS A 307 -14.74 1.58 -10.05
CA LYS A 307 -14.61 0.11 -10.08
C LYS A 307 -13.33 -0.35 -9.39
N GLU A 308 -13.30 -1.61 -8.96
CA GLU A 308 -12.12 -2.30 -8.43
C GLU A 308 -11.47 -1.58 -7.25
N TYR A 309 -12.28 -0.92 -6.41
CA TYR A 309 -11.78 -0.19 -5.26
C TYR A 309 -11.09 -1.14 -4.27
N GLY A 310 -9.82 -0.84 -3.96
CA GLY A 310 -8.97 -1.61 -3.06
C GLY A 310 -8.21 -2.76 -3.71
N SER A 311 -7.87 -2.67 -5.00
CA SER A 311 -7.06 -3.68 -5.67
C SER A 311 -5.63 -3.79 -5.14
N GLY A 312 -4.98 -4.95 -5.35
CA GLY A 312 -3.58 -5.13 -4.98
C GLY A 312 -3.35 -5.75 -3.59
N SER A 313 -2.62 -5.06 -2.71
CA SER A 313 -2.05 -5.64 -1.48
C SER A 313 -3.12 -5.93 -0.43
N SER A 314 -2.95 -7.01 0.35
CA SER A 314 -3.88 -7.42 1.43
C SER A 314 -3.74 -6.60 2.73
N ARG A 315 -3.26 -5.35 2.65
CA ARG A 315 -2.93 -4.53 3.83
C ARG A 315 -4.20 -4.08 4.54
N ASP A 316 -4.35 -4.45 5.82
CA ASP A 316 -5.47 -4.05 6.66
C ASP A 316 -5.45 -2.55 7.02
N TRP A 317 -4.28 -1.91 6.98
CA TRP A 317 -4.13 -0.45 7.12
C TRP A 317 -4.89 0.34 6.07
N ALA A 318 -5.22 -0.25 4.92
CA ALA A 318 -6.13 0.35 3.95
C ALA A 318 -7.58 0.44 4.45
N ALA A 319 -7.93 -0.22 5.56
CA ALA A 319 -9.23 -0.08 6.24
C ALA A 319 -9.08 0.57 7.64
N LYS A 320 -8.04 0.23 8.41
CA LYS A 320 -7.75 0.89 9.70
C LYS A 320 -7.52 2.38 9.53
N GLY A 321 -6.77 2.78 8.50
CA GLY A 321 -6.50 4.18 8.17
C GLY A 321 -7.79 4.98 7.96
N PRO A 322 -8.64 4.62 6.98
CA PRO A 322 -9.91 5.30 6.77
C PRO A 322 -10.81 5.34 8.01
N LEU A 323 -10.86 4.26 8.81
CA LEU A 323 -11.63 4.25 10.05
C LEU A 323 -11.16 5.35 11.02
N LEU A 324 -9.84 5.44 11.22
CA LEU A 324 -9.21 6.45 12.09
C LEU A 324 -9.27 7.86 11.50
N LEU A 325 -9.45 7.99 10.19
CA LEU A 325 -9.82 9.25 9.54
C LEU A 325 -11.32 9.59 9.69
N GLY A 326 -12.11 8.79 10.40
CA GLY A 326 -13.53 9.06 10.60
C GLY A 326 -14.44 8.60 9.44
N VAL A 327 -13.91 7.85 8.48
CA VAL A 327 -14.72 7.25 7.41
C VAL A 327 -15.65 6.20 8.02
N ARG A 328 -16.94 6.26 7.64
CA ARG A 328 -18.00 5.35 8.12
C ARG A 328 -18.59 4.48 7.03
N ALA A 329 -18.58 4.95 5.77
CA ALA A 329 -18.93 4.13 4.63
C ALA A 329 -18.10 4.49 3.39
N VAL A 330 -18.00 3.53 2.48
CA VAL A 330 -17.40 3.71 1.15
C VAL A 330 -18.46 3.36 0.12
N ILE A 331 -18.71 4.23 -0.85
CA ILE A 331 -19.63 3.97 -1.97
C ILE A 331 -18.79 3.76 -3.23
N ALA A 332 -18.86 2.58 -3.85
CA ALA A 332 -18.07 2.26 -5.04
C ALA A 332 -18.89 1.52 -6.10
N GLU A 333 -18.44 1.52 -7.35
CA GLU A 333 -19.07 0.70 -8.41
C GLU A 333 -18.77 -0.79 -8.18
N SER A 334 -17.56 -1.11 -7.74
CA SER A 334 -17.20 -2.46 -7.30
C SER A 334 -16.02 -2.44 -6.33
N PHE A 335 -15.90 -3.51 -5.54
CA PHE A 335 -14.83 -3.67 -4.56
C PHE A 335 -14.01 -4.91 -4.86
N GLU A 336 -12.72 -4.81 -4.58
CA GLU A 336 -11.84 -5.96 -4.55
C GLU A 336 -12.04 -6.81 -3.28
N ARG A 337 -12.00 -8.13 -3.45
CA ARG A 337 -12.54 -9.09 -2.47
C ARG A 337 -11.94 -8.93 -1.08
N ILE A 338 -10.61 -8.84 -1.01
CA ILE A 338 -9.88 -8.74 0.26
C ILE A 338 -10.13 -7.38 0.91
N HIS A 339 -10.12 -6.30 0.13
CA HIS A 339 -10.32 -4.97 0.66
C HIS A 339 -11.72 -4.77 1.22
N ARG A 340 -12.76 -5.24 0.52
CA ARG A 340 -14.14 -5.28 1.02
C ARG A 340 -14.21 -5.96 2.40
N SER A 341 -13.60 -7.14 2.53
CA SER A 341 -13.55 -7.85 3.82
C SER A 341 -12.83 -7.05 4.91
N ASN A 342 -11.75 -6.35 4.57
CA ASN A 342 -11.04 -5.50 5.53
C ASN A 342 -11.89 -4.30 5.99
N LEU A 343 -12.64 -3.66 5.09
CA LEU A 343 -13.57 -2.57 5.44
C LEU A 343 -14.61 -3.05 6.45
N VAL A 344 -15.28 -4.17 6.16
CA VAL A 344 -16.24 -4.81 7.08
C VAL A 344 -15.58 -5.18 8.41
N GLY A 345 -14.40 -5.77 8.38
CA GLY A 345 -13.63 -6.14 9.57
C GLY A 345 -13.28 -4.94 10.45
N MET A 346 -13.17 -3.74 9.89
CA MET A 346 -12.95 -2.50 10.63
C MET A 346 -14.24 -1.74 10.96
N GLY A 347 -15.41 -2.27 10.61
CA GLY A 347 -16.70 -1.61 10.88
C GLY A 347 -17.03 -0.45 9.92
N ILE A 348 -16.38 -0.38 8.76
CA ILE A 348 -16.74 0.54 7.68
C ILE A 348 -17.74 -0.16 6.76
N LEU A 349 -18.84 0.51 6.40
CA LEU A 349 -19.88 -0.06 5.54
C LEU A 349 -19.51 0.06 4.05
N PRO A 350 -19.21 -1.03 3.33
CA PRO A 350 -19.04 -0.97 1.88
C PRO A 350 -20.41 -0.96 1.18
N LEU A 351 -20.67 0.09 0.41
CA LEU A 351 -21.89 0.29 -0.37
C LEU A 351 -21.54 0.22 -1.85
N GLN A 352 -22.27 -0.60 -2.60
CA GLN A 352 -22.10 -0.70 -4.03
C GLN A 352 -23.24 0.00 -4.76
N PHE A 353 -22.92 0.82 -5.78
CA PHE A 353 -23.96 1.33 -6.68
C PHE A 353 -24.75 0.19 -7.34
N LYS A 354 -26.00 0.47 -7.73
CA LYS A 354 -26.76 -0.48 -8.54
C LYS A 354 -26.12 -0.63 -9.93
N GLN A 355 -26.41 -1.74 -10.59
CA GLN A 355 -25.87 -2.01 -11.91
C GLN A 355 -26.27 -0.89 -12.88
N GLY A 356 -25.28 -0.25 -13.50
CA GLY A 356 -25.47 0.86 -14.42
C GLY A 356 -25.55 2.26 -13.77
N GLU A 357 -25.51 2.34 -12.44
CA GLU A 357 -25.37 3.60 -11.70
C GLU A 357 -23.93 3.81 -11.26
N ASN A 358 -23.49 5.07 -11.28
CA ASN A 358 -22.22 5.50 -10.72
C ASN A 358 -22.25 6.99 -10.36
N LYS A 359 -21.08 7.53 -9.95
CA LYS A 359 -20.97 8.93 -9.54
C LYS A 359 -21.33 9.91 -10.66
N GLU A 360 -20.94 9.62 -11.90
CA GLU A 360 -21.24 10.45 -13.06
C GLU A 360 -22.72 10.36 -13.47
N SER A 361 -23.31 9.16 -13.53
CA SER A 361 -24.70 8.96 -13.95
C SER A 361 -25.70 9.60 -12.99
N LEU A 362 -25.35 9.67 -11.70
CA LEU A 362 -26.13 10.30 -10.65
C LEU A 362 -25.82 11.80 -10.49
N GLY A 363 -24.86 12.33 -11.25
CA GLY A 363 -24.43 13.73 -11.17
C GLY A 363 -23.89 14.12 -9.79
N LEU A 364 -23.19 13.20 -9.12
CA LEU A 364 -22.54 13.46 -7.84
C LEU A 364 -21.26 14.26 -8.08
N THR A 365 -21.06 15.29 -7.27
CA THR A 365 -19.87 16.16 -7.30
C THR A 365 -18.94 15.90 -6.11
N GLY A 366 -19.42 15.21 -5.08
CA GLY A 366 -18.74 14.99 -3.81
C GLY A 366 -18.91 16.15 -2.82
N LYS A 367 -19.51 17.26 -3.23
CA LYS A 367 -19.76 18.44 -2.37
C LYS A 367 -21.06 18.37 -1.58
N GLU A 368 -21.89 17.37 -1.89
CA GLU A 368 -23.19 17.17 -1.27
C GLU A 368 -23.08 16.75 0.20
N VAL A 369 -24.23 16.74 0.88
CA VAL A 369 -24.42 16.09 2.18
C VAL A 369 -25.12 14.76 1.96
N TYR A 370 -24.66 13.71 2.64
CA TYR A 370 -25.16 12.36 2.46
C TYR A 370 -25.75 11.81 3.76
N ASP A 371 -26.98 11.31 3.67
CA ASP A 371 -27.59 10.48 4.71
C ASP A 371 -27.74 9.04 4.18
N ILE A 372 -27.39 8.05 5.01
CA ILE A 372 -27.50 6.62 4.67
C ILE A 372 -28.49 5.97 5.64
N ASP A 373 -29.62 5.55 5.07
CA ASP A 373 -30.78 4.99 5.75
C ASP A 373 -30.92 3.48 5.56
N GLY A 374 -31.62 2.83 6.50
CA GLY A 374 -31.89 1.38 6.44
C GLY A 374 -30.79 0.53 7.08
N ILE A 375 -29.95 1.12 7.93
CA ILE A 375 -28.87 0.43 8.66
C ILE A 375 -29.39 -0.09 10.01
N GLU A 376 -30.21 0.69 10.71
CA GLU A 376 -30.71 0.39 12.07
C GLU A 376 -31.62 -0.86 12.16
N GLU A 377 -32.22 -1.29 11.06
CA GLU A 377 -33.30 -2.29 11.03
C GLU A 377 -32.80 -3.74 10.89
N SER A 378 -31.75 -4.12 11.64
CA SER A 378 -31.10 -5.44 11.59
C SER A 378 -30.72 -5.85 10.15
N LEU A 379 -29.56 -5.37 9.72
CA LEU A 379 -29.05 -5.58 8.37
C LEU A 379 -29.00 -7.06 8.00
N LYS A 380 -29.54 -7.40 6.83
CA LYS A 380 -29.36 -8.71 6.19
C LYS A 380 -28.16 -8.68 5.25
N PRO A 381 -27.54 -9.84 4.97
CA PRO A 381 -26.50 -9.91 3.95
C PRO A 381 -27.01 -9.36 2.62
N ARG A 382 -26.23 -8.47 1.98
CA ARG A 382 -26.55 -7.84 0.70
C ARG A 382 -27.88 -7.08 0.71
N GLN A 383 -28.22 -6.45 1.83
CA GLN A 383 -29.41 -5.60 1.92
C GLN A 383 -29.24 -4.31 1.10
N GLU A 384 -30.33 -3.85 0.48
CA GLU A 384 -30.37 -2.52 -0.13
C GLU A 384 -30.50 -1.45 0.97
N VAL A 385 -29.70 -0.38 0.85
CA VAL A 385 -29.76 0.78 1.73
C VAL A 385 -29.93 2.05 0.90
N THR A 386 -30.71 2.99 1.44
CA THR A 386 -31.05 4.22 0.74
C THR A 386 -30.01 5.29 1.04
N VAL A 387 -29.46 5.91 0.00
CA VAL A 387 -28.58 7.08 0.15
C VAL A 387 -29.37 8.31 -0.29
N LYS A 388 -29.62 9.21 0.65
CA LYS A 388 -30.22 10.53 0.38
C LYS A 388 -29.10 11.55 0.22
N VAL A 389 -29.19 12.36 -0.82
CA VAL A 389 -28.22 13.37 -1.19
C VAL A 389 -28.87 14.74 -1.13
N THR A 390 -28.22 15.68 -0.46
CA THR A 390 -28.61 17.11 -0.43
C THR A 390 -27.52 17.93 -1.09
N ARG A 391 -27.86 18.60 -2.20
CA ARG A 391 -26.93 19.46 -2.95
C ARG A 391 -26.76 20.81 -2.27
N GLU A 392 -25.75 21.57 -2.72
CA GLU A 392 -25.46 22.92 -2.23
C GLU A 392 -26.62 23.91 -2.45
N ASP A 393 -27.42 23.70 -3.50
CA ASP A 393 -28.63 24.49 -3.79
C ASP A 393 -29.85 24.09 -2.94
N GLY A 394 -29.70 23.10 -2.06
CA GLY A 394 -30.76 22.55 -1.21
C GLY A 394 -31.67 21.53 -1.90
N SER A 395 -31.50 21.27 -3.20
CA SER A 395 -32.21 20.19 -3.89
C SER A 395 -31.81 18.84 -3.33
N THR A 396 -32.77 17.92 -3.28
CA THR A 396 -32.54 16.57 -2.74
C THR A 396 -32.96 15.51 -3.73
N PHE A 397 -32.27 14.37 -3.68
CA PHE A 397 -32.67 13.14 -4.36
C PHE A 397 -32.14 11.94 -3.57
N SER A 398 -32.64 10.76 -3.90
CA SER A 398 -32.18 9.51 -3.29
C SER A 398 -31.90 8.46 -4.34
N PHE A 399 -30.95 7.58 -4.04
CA PHE A 399 -30.65 6.38 -4.83
C PHE A 399 -30.43 5.19 -3.90
N GLN A 400 -30.45 3.99 -4.48
CA GLN A 400 -30.28 2.74 -3.73
C GLN A 400 -28.86 2.21 -3.91
N THR A 401 -28.29 1.66 -2.85
CA THR A 401 -27.01 0.95 -2.89
C THR A 401 -27.14 -0.42 -2.27
N LEU A 402 -26.28 -1.34 -2.66
CA LEU A 402 -26.18 -2.66 -2.05
C LEU A 402 -25.14 -2.62 -0.92
N ALA A 403 -25.54 -2.87 0.32
CA ALA A 403 -24.61 -3.06 1.41
C ALA A 403 -23.83 -4.37 1.23
N ARG A 404 -22.55 -4.29 0.91
CA ARG A 404 -21.66 -5.43 0.62
C ARG A 404 -21.19 -6.17 1.86
N LEU A 405 -22.13 -6.44 2.77
CA LEU A 405 -22.05 -7.45 3.83
C LEU A 405 -22.49 -8.77 3.19
N ASP A 406 -21.54 -9.57 2.73
CA ASP A 406 -21.85 -10.68 1.82
C ASP A 406 -22.28 -11.97 2.55
N SER A 407 -22.17 -11.98 3.88
CA SER A 407 -22.50 -13.14 4.72
C SER A 407 -23.06 -12.73 6.10
N PRO A 408 -23.72 -13.63 6.84
CA PRO A 408 -24.19 -13.33 8.19
C PRO A 408 -23.08 -12.90 9.17
N ILE A 409 -21.86 -13.46 9.02
CA ILE A 409 -20.74 -13.08 9.89
C ILE A 409 -20.25 -11.65 9.59
N ASP A 410 -20.33 -11.19 8.33
CA ASP A 410 -20.03 -9.80 7.97
C ASP A 410 -20.97 -8.84 8.70
N VAL A 411 -22.27 -9.17 8.76
CA VAL A 411 -23.27 -8.42 9.53
C VAL A 411 -22.89 -8.38 11.01
N THR A 412 -22.59 -9.54 11.61
CA THR A 412 -22.19 -9.62 13.02
C THR A 412 -20.95 -8.76 13.31
N TYR A 413 -19.94 -8.77 12.45
CA TYR A 413 -18.76 -7.91 12.60
C TYR A 413 -19.14 -6.43 12.54
N TYR A 414 -19.92 -6.04 11.53
CA TYR A 414 -20.35 -4.65 11.39
C TYR A 414 -21.18 -4.16 12.60
N GLU A 415 -22.12 -4.98 13.09
CA GLU A 415 -22.92 -4.68 14.28
C GLU A 415 -22.12 -4.53 15.57
N ASN A 416 -20.95 -5.16 15.62
CA ASN A 416 -20.04 -5.05 16.74
C ASN A 416 -19.07 -3.87 16.63
N GLY A 417 -19.07 -3.14 15.51
CA GLY A 417 -18.08 -2.10 15.21
C GLY A 417 -16.75 -2.66 14.66
N GLY A 418 -16.76 -3.90 14.16
CA GLY A 418 -15.62 -4.59 13.56
C GLY A 418 -15.27 -5.93 14.22
N ILE A 419 -14.40 -6.69 13.55
CA ILE A 419 -13.95 -8.02 13.99
C ILE A 419 -13.19 -7.97 15.32
N LEU A 420 -12.38 -6.93 15.55
CA LEU A 420 -11.59 -6.79 16.78
C LEU A 420 -12.50 -6.65 18.01
N PRO A 421 -13.49 -5.70 18.03
CA PRO A 421 -14.53 -5.69 19.06
C PRO A 421 -15.28 -7.01 19.22
N THR A 422 -15.67 -7.67 18.12
CA THR A 422 -16.39 -8.96 18.19
C THR A 422 -15.59 -10.02 18.94
N VAL A 423 -14.31 -10.17 18.59
CA VAL A 423 -13.43 -11.18 19.20
C VAL A 423 -13.20 -10.86 20.67
N LEU A 424 -12.92 -9.60 21.02
CA LEU A 424 -12.69 -9.21 22.40
C LEU A 424 -13.94 -9.45 23.28
N ARG A 425 -15.14 -9.09 22.82
CA ARG A 425 -16.39 -9.39 23.55
C ARG A 425 -16.59 -10.89 23.75
N ARG A 426 -16.24 -11.71 22.75
CA ARG A 426 -16.32 -13.17 22.85
C ARG A 426 -15.34 -13.71 23.89
N LEU A 427 -14.11 -13.19 23.94
CA LEU A 427 -13.10 -13.61 24.90
C LEU A 427 -13.45 -13.22 26.34
N ILE A 428 -14.08 -12.07 26.56
CA ILE A 428 -14.52 -11.62 27.89
C ILE A 428 -15.72 -12.42 28.41
N LYS A 429 -16.55 -12.96 27.51
CA LYS A 429 -17.71 -13.80 27.85
C LYS A 429 -17.37 -15.29 28.03
N ALA A 430 -16.20 -15.72 27.55
CA ALA A 430 -15.68 -17.08 27.68
C ALA A 430 -14.98 -17.25 29.03
#